data_AF-A0A4U0W2J5-F1
#
_entry.id   AF-A0A4U0W2J5-F1
#
_cell.length_a   1.000
_cell.length_b   1.000
_cell.length_c   1.000
_cell.angle_alpha   90.00
_cell.angle_beta   90.00
_cell.angle_gamma   90.00
#
_symmetry.space_group_name_H-M   'P 1'
#
loop_
_entity.id
_entity.type
_entity.pdbx_description
1 polymer ?
#
loop_
_entity_poly.entity_id
_entity_poly.type
_entity_poly.pdbx_seq_one_letter_code
_entity_poly.pdbx_strand_id
1 'polypeptide(L)'
;MGAGASKQAAKATSSRAAAAAQKPLPQRASGARPPPPSQAAQQPKASETKSDAIRRESEDPDFARKLAALGQVKVPTPGSAFMPRQDNAMLGILAERQRVEEIAEQTPLSKVRNVLSAGTLAHLFDERKACKTQAELDELSREFGMDPEIVERLAKHLNSPSISKIALPTKDANDTPKQLAQWVDPPLRAPEQPRLSA
;
A
#
# COMPACT_ATOMS: atom_id res chain seq x y z
N MET A 1 -28.93 0.59 25.76
CA MET A 1 -27.90 -0.15 26.50
C MET A 1 -27.11 -0.97 25.50
N GLY A 2 -25.82 -0.72 25.35
CA GLY A 2 -24.94 -1.44 24.44
C GLY A 2 -23.96 -2.34 25.20
N ALA A 3 -23.42 -3.33 24.48
CA ALA A 3 -22.15 -4.04 24.67
C ALA A 3 -22.23 -5.32 23.80
N GLY A 4 -21.22 -5.80 23.08
CA GLY A 4 -19.84 -5.36 22.91
C GLY A 4 -19.19 -6.33 21.92
N ALA A 5 -18.60 -5.80 20.86
CA ALA A 5 -17.83 -6.57 19.88
C ALA A 5 -16.44 -6.88 20.45
N SER A 6 -16.14 -8.15 20.68
CA SER A 6 -14.85 -8.62 21.18
C SER A 6 -13.80 -8.64 20.07
N LYS A 7 -12.83 -7.73 20.17
CA LYS A 7 -11.58 -7.72 19.39
C LYS A 7 -10.63 -8.80 19.90
N GLN A 8 -10.28 -9.77 19.07
CA GLN A 8 -9.10 -10.62 19.29
C GLN A 8 -8.05 -10.28 18.25
N ALA A 9 -7.01 -9.57 18.68
CA ALA A 9 -5.80 -9.32 17.90
C ALA A 9 -4.79 -10.43 18.19
N ALA A 10 -4.51 -11.28 17.20
CA ALA A 10 -3.47 -12.28 17.27
C ALA A 10 -2.08 -11.62 17.14
N LYS A 11 -1.22 -11.83 18.13
CA LYS A 11 0.19 -11.40 18.11
C LYS A 11 1.02 -12.38 17.28
N ALA A 12 1.54 -11.93 16.15
CA ALA A 12 2.57 -12.65 15.40
C ALA A 12 3.96 -12.24 15.91
N THR A 13 4.73 -13.20 16.44
CA THR A 13 6.12 -13.03 16.86
C THR A 13 7.05 -13.19 15.66
N SER A 14 7.77 -12.13 15.29
CA SER A 14 8.83 -12.20 14.27
C SER A 14 10.15 -12.65 14.91
N SER A 15 10.61 -13.85 14.56
CA SER A 15 11.97 -14.32 14.82
C SER A 15 12.98 -13.53 13.99
N ARG A 16 13.99 -12.90 14.61
CA ARG A 16 15.14 -12.36 13.89
C ARG A 16 16.39 -13.14 14.26
N ALA A 17 17.04 -13.64 13.21
CA ALA A 17 18.23 -14.47 13.23
C ALA A 17 19.47 -13.75 13.76
N ALA A 18 20.41 -14.57 14.22
CA ALA A 18 21.72 -14.22 14.74
C ALA A 18 22.65 -13.55 13.72
N ALA A 19 23.54 -12.67 14.20
CA ALA A 19 24.75 -12.30 13.47
C ALA A 19 25.92 -11.95 14.41
N ALA A 20 26.98 -12.76 14.26
CA ALA A 20 28.39 -12.42 14.25
C ALA A 20 29.10 -11.87 15.52
N ALA A 21 29.96 -12.75 16.02
CA ALA A 21 31.14 -12.55 16.86
C ALA A 21 31.99 -11.30 16.55
N GLN A 22 32.47 -10.66 17.62
CA GLN A 22 33.71 -9.87 17.61
C GLN A 22 34.61 -10.24 18.81
N LYS A 23 35.90 -10.36 18.51
CA LYS A 23 37.02 -10.82 19.37
C LYS A 23 37.36 -9.83 20.51
N PRO A 24 37.93 -10.30 21.64
CA PRO A 24 38.38 -9.44 22.73
C PRO A 24 39.81 -8.89 22.50
N LEU A 25 40.07 -7.65 22.93
CA LEU A 25 41.42 -7.07 23.03
C LEU A 25 41.80 -6.82 24.51
N PRO A 26 43.10 -6.82 24.85
CA PRO A 26 43.60 -7.17 26.18
C PRO A 26 43.64 -6.00 27.18
N GLN A 27 43.61 -6.40 28.46
CA GLN A 27 43.72 -5.59 29.66
C GLN A 27 45.05 -4.80 29.72
N ARG A 28 44.96 -3.55 30.18
CA ARG A 28 46.10 -2.81 30.75
C ARG A 28 45.75 -2.44 32.19
N ALA A 29 46.51 -2.98 33.14
CA ALA A 29 46.34 -2.80 34.57
C ALA A 29 46.97 -1.48 35.06
N SER A 30 46.34 -0.87 36.07
CA SER A 30 46.94 -0.37 37.34
C SER A 30 46.36 0.97 37.77
N GLY A 31 45.71 0.98 38.93
CA GLY A 31 45.24 2.19 39.61
C GLY A 31 44.15 1.85 40.63
N ALA A 32 44.54 1.53 41.85
CA ALA A 32 43.64 1.26 42.96
C ALA A 32 42.79 2.50 43.27
N ARG A 33 41.47 2.42 43.04
CA ARG A 33 40.47 3.39 43.50
C ARG A 33 39.22 2.61 43.91
N PRO A 34 38.62 2.89 45.08
CA PRO A 34 37.41 2.20 45.53
C PRO A 34 36.27 2.36 44.51
N PRO A 35 35.38 1.36 44.38
CA PRO A 35 34.33 1.39 43.36
C PRO A 35 33.42 2.61 43.58
N PRO A 36 33.13 3.40 42.54
CA PRO A 36 32.02 4.36 42.61
C PRO A 36 30.72 3.57 42.80
N PRO A 37 29.72 4.13 43.51
CA PRO A 37 28.42 3.47 43.64
C PRO A 37 27.93 3.13 42.24
N SER A 38 27.61 1.84 42.07
CA SER A 38 26.96 1.28 40.89
C SER A 38 26.03 2.31 40.29
N GLN A 39 26.28 2.67 39.02
CA GLN A 39 25.34 3.41 38.21
C GLN A 39 24.01 2.69 38.35
N ALA A 40 23.12 3.27 39.15
CA ALA A 40 21.73 2.89 39.18
C ALA A 40 21.31 2.88 37.71
N ALA A 41 20.85 1.71 37.24
CA ALA A 41 20.26 1.55 35.94
C ALA A 41 19.41 2.79 35.68
N GLN A 42 19.68 3.52 34.59
CA GLN A 42 18.93 4.70 34.22
C GLN A 42 17.46 4.30 34.21
N GLN A 43 16.76 4.64 35.29
CA GLN A 43 15.35 4.34 35.37
C GLN A 43 14.69 5.11 34.22
N PRO A 44 13.79 4.49 33.46
CA PRO A 44 13.05 5.18 32.43
C PRO A 44 12.45 6.44 33.06
N LYS A 45 12.83 7.63 32.57
CA LYS A 45 12.41 8.94 33.11
C LYS A 45 10.91 9.21 32.95
N ALA A 46 10.16 8.26 32.40
CA ALA A 46 8.71 8.29 32.30
C ALA A 46 8.17 7.02 32.95
N SER A 47 7.58 7.18 34.15
CA SER A 47 6.74 6.16 34.76
C SER A 47 5.39 6.15 34.03
N GLU A 48 4.94 4.99 33.54
CA GLU A 48 3.59 4.82 32.98
C GLU A 48 2.48 5.07 34.03
N THR A 49 2.86 5.08 35.30
CA THR A 49 1.98 5.35 36.42
C THR A 49 2.25 6.73 37.03
N LYS A 50 1.17 7.42 37.36
CA LYS A 50 1.20 8.73 37.99
C LYS A 50 1.71 8.57 39.43
N SER A 51 2.92 9.05 39.70
CA SER A 51 3.50 9.05 41.04
C SER A 51 2.64 9.87 42.01
N ASP A 52 2.66 9.50 43.30
CA ASP A 52 1.82 10.17 44.30
C ASP A 52 2.12 11.67 44.46
N ALA A 53 3.35 12.10 44.18
CA ALA A 53 3.71 13.52 44.09
C ALA A 53 2.91 14.23 42.98
N ILE A 54 2.80 13.61 41.80
CA ILE A 54 2.04 14.14 40.66
C ILE A 54 0.53 14.10 40.96
N ARG A 55 0.04 13.10 41.72
CA ARG A 55 -1.37 13.06 42.16
C ARG A 55 -1.71 14.23 43.06
N ARG A 56 -0.89 14.51 44.09
CA ARG A 56 -1.09 15.65 44.99
C ARG A 56 -0.97 16.99 44.27
N GLU A 57 -0.01 17.13 43.37
CA GLU A 57 0.14 18.35 42.56
C GLU A 57 -1.02 18.55 41.58
N SER A 58 -1.63 17.47 41.09
CA SER A 58 -2.82 17.56 40.24
C SER A 58 -4.11 17.94 40.98
N GLU A 59 -4.10 17.87 42.30
CA GLU A 59 -5.19 18.28 43.17
C GLU A 59 -5.01 19.73 43.66
N ASP A 60 -4.20 20.55 42.96
CA ASP A 60 -3.99 21.95 43.29
C ASP A 60 -5.32 22.73 43.23
N PRO A 61 -5.87 23.14 44.40
CA PRO A 61 -7.15 23.82 44.46
C PRO A 61 -7.07 25.24 43.87
N ASP A 62 -5.91 25.87 43.90
CA ASP A 62 -5.71 27.20 43.34
C ASP A 62 -5.64 27.14 41.81
N PHE A 63 -5.03 26.09 41.25
CA PHE A 63 -5.06 25.82 39.82
C PHE A 63 -6.48 25.51 39.33
N ALA A 64 -7.23 24.69 40.06
CA ALA A 64 -8.63 24.37 39.73
C ALA A 64 -9.53 25.62 39.75
N ARG A 65 -9.33 26.51 40.74
CA ARG A 65 -10.05 27.81 40.81
C ARG A 65 -9.71 28.73 39.64
N LYS A 66 -8.43 28.80 39.23
CA LYS A 66 -8.01 29.59 38.07
C LYS A 66 -8.59 29.05 36.76
N LEU A 67 -8.61 27.73 36.58
CA LEU A 67 -9.27 27.10 35.42
C LEU A 67 -10.78 27.37 35.40
N ALA A 68 -11.45 27.27 36.55
CA ALA A 68 -12.86 27.59 36.67
C ALA A 68 -13.15 29.07 36.35
N ALA A 69 -12.27 29.98 36.79
CA ALA A 69 -12.38 31.41 36.51
C ALA A 69 -12.11 31.78 35.04
N LEU A 70 -11.19 31.07 34.38
CA LEU A 70 -10.89 31.24 32.94
C LEU A 70 -12.00 30.69 32.04
N GLY A 71 -12.73 29.66 32.51
CA GLY A 71 -13.81 29.02 31.78
C GLY A 71 -13.32 28.25 30.54
N GLN A 72 -14.24 27.65 29.79
CA GLN A 72 -13.89 26.94 28.57
C GLN A 72 -13.38 27.92 27.50
N VAL A 73 -12.16 27.69 27.02
CA VAL A 73 -11.58 28.47 25.91
C VAL A 73 -12.38 28.19 24.63
N LYS A 74 -13.07 29.22 24.12
CA LYS A 74 -13.69 29.18 22.81
C LYS A 74 -12.60 29.34 21.76
N VAL A 75 -12.07 28.23 21.27
CA VAL A 75 -11.22 28.25 20.09
C VAL A 75 -12.13 28.58 18.89
N PRO A 76 -11.99 29.75 18.25
CA PRO A 76 -12.68 29.98 16.99
C PRO A 76 -12.21 28.88 16.04
N THR A 77 -13.12 28.00 15.65
CA THR A 77 -12.87 26.99 14.64
C THR A 77 -13.24 27.65 13.31
N PRO A 78 -12.30 28.24 12.55
CA PRO A 78 -12.61 28.61 11.17
C PRO A 78 -12.87 27.32 10.40
N GLY A 79 -14.14 27.01 10.10
CA GLY A 79 -14.54 25.82 9.36
C GLY A 79 -15.30 24.79 10.19
N SER A 80 -16.61 24.96 10.24
CA SER A 80 -17.58 23.95 10.66
C SER A 80 -17.43 22.66 9.86
N ALA A 81 -17.43 21.51 10.57
CA ALA A 81 -17.35 20.13 10.09
C ALA A 81 -16.16 19.85 9.15
N PHE A 82 -15.42 18.78 9.41
CA PHE A 82 -14.58 18.17 8.38
C PHE A 82 -15.53 17.68 7.26
N MET A 83 -15.88 18.58 6.35
CA MET A 83 -16.48 18.24 5.07
C MET A 83 -15.28 17.84 4.21
N PRO A 84 -15.05 16.53 3.97
CA PRO A 84 -14.04 16.15 3.01
C PRO A 84 -14.40 16.86 1.70
N ARG A 85 -13.43 17.56 1.12
CA ARG A 85 -13.55 18.24 -0.18
C ARG A 85 -14.33 17.35 -1.14
N GLN A 86 -15.54 17.78 -1.52
CA GLN A 86 -16.43 16.99 -2.38
C GLN A 86 -15.84 16.80 -3.79
N ASP A 87 -14.88 17.65 -4.15
CA ASP A 87 -14.04 17.62 -5.33
C ASP A 87 -12.83 16.67 -5.23
N ASN A 88 -12.77 15.81 -4.20
CA ASN A 88 -11.68 14.85 -4.06
C ASN A 88 -11.95 13.59 -4.91
N ALA A 89 -11.22 13.43 -6.03
CA ALA A 89 -11.29 12.25 -6.90
C ALA A 89 -11.11 10.92 -6.13
N MET A 90 -10.38 10.94 -5.01
CA MET A 90 -10.22 9.78 -4.13
C MET A 90 -11.56 9.28 -3.56
N LEU A 91 -12.47 10.19 -3.20
CA LEU A 91 -13.80 9.81 -2.68
C LEU A 91 -14.61 9.05 -3.73
N GLY A 92 -14.54 9.49 -4.99
CA GLY A 92 -15.18 8.79 -6.11
C GLY A 92 -14.62 7.39 -6.31
N ILE A 93 -13.29 7.23 -6.25
CA ILE A 93 -12.64 5.92 -6.34
C ILE A 93 -13.05 5.02 -5.19
N LEU A 94 -13.10 5.53 -3.96
CA LEU A 94 -13.51 4.76 -2.77
C LEU A 94 -14.97 4.32 -2.85
N ALA A 95 -15.87 5.21 -3.27
CA ALA A 95 -17.28 4.90 -3.45
C ALA A 95 -17.48 3.82 -4.53
N GLU A 96 -16.75 3.88 -5.64
CA GLU A 96 -16.85 2.87 -6.69
C GLU A 96 -16.29 1.52 -6.24
N ARG A 97 -15.19 1.51 -5.47
CA ARG A 97 -14.67 0.26 -4.86
C ARG A 97 -15.69 -0.38 -3.93
N GLN A 98 -16.31 0.41 -3.06
CA GLN A 98 -17.36 -0.07 -2.16
C GLN A 98 -18.53 -0.67 -2.96
N ARG A 99 -18.96 0.01 -4.03
CA ARG A 99 -20.03 -0.49 -4.91
C ARG A 99 -19.66 -1.83 -5.56
N VAL A 100 -18.42 -1.98 -6.04
CA VAL A 100 -17.94 -3.24 -6.63
C VAL A 100 -17.90 -4.37 -5.60
N GLU A 101 -17.47 -4.08 -4.37
CA GLU A 101 -17.49 -5.05 -3.27
C GLU A 101 -18.92 -5.50 -2.93
N GLU A 102 -19.87 -4.57 -2.81
CA GLU A 102 -21.28 -4.89 -2.58
C GLU A 102 -21.90 -5.74 -3.70
N ILE A 103 -21.55 -5.44 -4.96
CA ILE A 103 -22.00 -6.23 -6.13
C ILE A 103 -21.40 -7.64 -6.08
N ALA A 104 -20.12 -7.77 -5.71
CA ALA A 104 -19.44 -9.06 -5.59
C ALA A 104 -19.99 -9.92 -4.44
N GLU A 105 -20.49 -9.30 -3.36
CA GLU A 105 -21.15 -10.01 -2.26
C GLU A 105 -22.54 -10.53 -2.65
N GLN A 106 -23.29 -9.78 -3.47
CA GLN A 106 -24.67 -10.11 -3.84
C GLN A 106 -24.77 -10.98 -5.10
N THR A 107 -23.78 -10.89 -5.99
CA THR A 107 -23.80 -11.54 -7.29
C THR A 107 -22.62 -12.49 -7.41
N PRO A 108 -22.82 -13.75 -7.85
CA PRO A 108 -21.69 -14.63 -8.15
C PRO A 108 -20.77 -13.95 -9.17
N LEU A 109 -19.46 -13.98 -8.90
CA LEU A 109 -18.43 -13.28 -9.67
C LEU A 109 -18.54 -13.48 -11.20
N SER A 110 -19.05 -14.63 -11.63
CA SER A 110 -19.27 -15.01 -13.04
C SER A 110 -20.30 -14.16 -13.79
N LYS A 111 -21.11 -13.35 -13.09
CA LYS A 111 -22.12 -12.47 -13.70
C LYS A 111 -21.74 -10.99 -13.66
N VAL A 112 -20.64 -10.63 -12.99
CA VAL A 112 -20.18 -9.25 -12.90
C VAL A 112 -19.32 -8.93 -14.13
N ARG A 113 -19.87 -8.16 -15.06
CA ARG A 113 -19.15 -7.74 -16.27
C ARG A 113 -18.07 -6.70 -15.93
N ASN A 114 -17.01 -6.66 -16.75
CA ASN A 114 -15.95 -5.65 -16.67
C ASN A 114 -15.18 -5.59 -15.34
N VAL A 115 -15.18 -6.67 -14.57
CA VAL A 115 -14.41 -6.80 -13.33
C VAL A 115 -13.48 -7.99 -13.46
N LEU A 116 -12.18 -7.72 -13.54
CA LEU A 116 -11.14 -8.74 -13.67
C LEU A 116 -10.03 -8.51 -12.65
N SER A 117 -9.42 -9.62 -12.23
CA SER A 117 -8.17 -9.55 -11.46
C SER A 117 -7.04 -9.00 -12.36
N ALA A 118 -6.04 -8.35 -11.75
CA ALA A 118 -4.90 -7.82 -12.50
C ALA A 118 -4.15 -8.92 -13.28
N GLY A 119 -4.08 -10.15 -12.75
CA GLY A 119 -3.45 -11.29 -13.43
C GLY A 119 -4.25 -11.74 -14.66
N THR A 120 -5.57 -11.82 -14.54
CA THR A 120 -6.46 -12.17 -15.66
C THR A 120 -6.45 -11.08 -16.74
N LEU A 121 -6.37 -9.80 -16.32
CA LEU A 121 -6.23 -8.68 -17.25
C LEU A 121 -4.91 -8.76 -18.04
N ALA A 122 -3.80 -9.08 -17.38
CA ALA A 122 -2.52 -9.29 -18.06
C ALA A 122 -2.61 -10.42 -19.10
N HIS A 123 -3.26 -11.54 -18.74
CA HIS A 123 -3.49 -12.66 -19.65
C HIS A 123 -4.33 -12.26 -20.87
N LEU A 124 -5.42 -11.51 -20.67
CA LEU A 124 -6.24 -10.97 -21.77
C LEU A 124 -5.40 -10.11 -22.70
N PHE A 125 -4.55 -9.23 -22.17
CA PHE A 125 -3.67 -8.39 -22.99
C PHE A 125 -2.57 -9.17 -23.68
N ASP A 126 -2.14 -10.31 -23.14
CA ASP A 126 -1.21 -11.21 -23.83
C ASP A 126 -1.88 -11.93 -24.99
N GLU A 127 -3.09 -12.48 -24.80
CA GLU A 127 -3.86 -13.13 -25.88
C GLU A 127 -4.29 -12.14 -26.95
N ARG A 128 -4.63 -10.90 -26.56
CA ARG A 128 -4.93 -9.82 -27.50
C ARG A 128 -3.80 -9.54 -28.49
N LYS A 129 -2.53 -9.79 -28.12
CA LYS A 129 -1.39 -9.63 -29.05
C LYS A 129 -1.40 -10.66 -30.18
N ALA A 130 -2.06 -11.80 -29.98
CA ALA A 130 -2.22 -12.83 -31.00
C ALA A 130 -3.38 -12.54 -31.96
N CYS A 131 -4.36 -11.72 -31.55
CA CYS A 131 -5.49 -11.32 -32.37
C CYS A 131 -5.04 -10.45 -33.56
N LYS A 132 -5.57 -10.75 -34.75
CA LYS A 132 -5.28 -10.03 -35.99
C LYS A 132 -6.49 -9.26 -36.51
N THR A 133 -7.69 -9.68 -36.13
CA THR A 133 -8.93 -9.06 -36.58
C THR A 133 -9.73 -8.47 -35.42
N GLN A 134 -10.55 -7.47 -35.71
CA GLN A 134 -11.43 -6.86 -34.72
C GLN A 134 -12.50 -7.84 -34.21
N ALA A 135 -12.97 -8.76 -35.06
CA ALA A 135 -13.93 -9.78 -34.67
C ALA A 135 -13.35 -10.75 -33.63
N GLU A 136 -12.08 -11.15 -33.78
CA GLU A 136 -11.37 -11.96 -32.78
C GLU A 136 -11.23 -11.22 -31.44
N LEU A 137 -11.01 -9.90 -31.46
CA LEU A 137 -10.97 -9.09 -30.24
C LEU A 137 -12.33 -9.07 -29.54
N ASP A 138 -13.42 -8.91 -30.30
CA ASP A 138 -14.77 -8.86 -29.75
C ASP A 138 -15.18 -10.21 -29.13
N GLU A 139 -14.78 -11.32 -29.74
CA GLU A 139 -14.98 -12.67 -29.20
C GLU A 139 -14.16 -12.88 -27.93
N LEU A 140 -12.86 -12.59 -27.96
CA LEU A 140 -11.98 -12.67 -26.79
C LEU A 140 -12.50 -11.80 -25.63
N SER A 141 -12.95 -10.58 -25.91
CA SER A 141 -13.50 -9.69 -24.88
C SER A 141 -14.70 -10.34 -24.19
N ARG A 142 -15.59 -11.01 -24.94
CA ARG A 142 -16.78 -11.69 -24.41
C ARG A 142 -16.42 -12.93 -23.59
N GLU A 143 -15.41 -13.70 -24.00
CA GLU A 143 -14.92 -14.86 -23.24
C GLU A 143 -14.44 -14.46 -21.85
N PHE A 144 -13.77 -13.32 -21.75
CA PHE A 144 -13.31 -12.74 -20.49
C PHE A 144 -14.38 -11.90 -19.76
N GLY A 145 -15.62 -11.86 -20.26
CA GLY A 145 -16.71 -11.10 -19.63
C GLY A 145 -16.55 -9.58 -19.67
N MET A 146 -15.79 -9.06 -20.63
CA MET A 146 -15.55 -7.64 -20.86
C MET A 146 -16.27 -7.13 -22.11
N ASP A 147 -16.62 -5.84 -22.08
CA ASP A 147 -17.16 -5.16 -23.26
C ASP A 147 -16.01 -4.69 -24.16
N PRO A 148 -16.09 -4.92 -25.50
CA PRO A 148 -14.98 -4.67 -26.42
C PRO A 148 -14.54 -3.20 -26.40
N GLU A 149 -15.47 -2.26 -26.26
CA GLU A 149 -15.18 -0.82 -26.16
C GLU A 149 -14.31 -0.47 -24.94
N ILE A 150 -14.50 -1.19 -23.83
CA ILE A 150 -13.71 -0.98 -22.60
C ILE A 150 -12.31 -1.56 -22.81
N VAL A 151 -12.20 -2.73 -23.45
CA VAL A 151 -10.90 -3.34 -23.80
C VAL A 151 -10.08 -2.41 -24.69
N GLU A 152 -10.70 -1.81 -25.71
CA GLU A 152 -10.04 -0.83 -26.58
C GLU A 152 -9.63 0.45 -25.86
N ARG A 153 -10.43 0.91 -24.89
CA ARG A 153 -10.08 2.09 -24.08
C ARG A 153 -8.92 1.78 -23.15
N LEU A 154 -8.93 0.62 -22.50
CA LEU A 154 -7.85 0.15 -21.63
C LEU A 154 -6.57 -0.06 -22.44
N ALA A 155 -6.67 -0.59 -23.65
CA ALA A 155 -5.55 -0.79 -24.56
C ALA A 155 -4.75 0.48 -24.90
N LYS A 156 -5.36 1.67 -24.79
CA LYS A 156 -4.65 2.95 -25.00
C LYS A 156 -3.69 3.29 -23.87
N HIS A 157 -3.90 2.71 -22.69
CA HIS A 157 -3.17 3.05 -21.46
C HIS A 157 -2.43 1.86 -20.85
N LEU A 158 -2.88 0.64 -21.14
CA LEU A 158 -2.37 -0.60 -20.59
C LEU A 158 -2.01 -1.54 -21.73
N ASN A 159 -0.81 -2.10 -21.63
CA ASN A 159 -0.35 -3.22 -22.44
C ASN A 159 0.45 -4.15 -21.51
N SER A 160 0.66 -5.39 -21.93
CA SER A 160 1.56 -6.34 -21.27
C SER A 160 2.90 -6.36 -22.01
N PRO A 161 4.06 -6.43 -21.33
CA PRO A 161 5.34 -6.59 -22.00
C PRO A 161 5.45 -7.97 -22.67
N SER A 162 6.06 -8.03 -23.85
CA SER A 162 6.40 -9.27 -24.54
C SER A 162 7.91 -9.54 -24.45
N ILE A 163 8.30 -10.80 -24.56
CA ILE A 163 9.71 -11.18 -24.55
C ILE A 163 10.27 -11.02 -25.98
N SER A 164 11.35 -10.26 -26.12
CA SER A 164 12.04 -10.08 -27.40
C SER A 164 13.01 -11.23 -27.67
N LYS A 165 13.42 -11.37 -28.93
CA LYS A 165 14.43 -12.35 -29.36
C LYS A 165 15.87 -11.91 -29.02
N ILE A 166 16.05 -10.71 -28.46
CA ILE A 166 17.37 -10.15 -28.16
C ILE A 166 17.81 -10.67 -26.79
N ALA A 167 18.81 -11.56 -26.80
CA ALA A 167 19.46 -12.03 -25.59
C ALA A 167 20.41 -10.96 -25.05
N LEU A 168 20.34 -10.72 -23.74
CA LEU A 168 21.30 -9.86 -23.04
C LEU A 168 22.50 -10.71 -22.60
N PRO A 169 23.70 -10.12 -22.58
CA PRO A 169 24.88 -10.83 -22.10
C PRO A 169 24.72 -11.15 -20.61
N THR A 170 24.72 -12.44 -20.31
CA THR A 170 24.69 -12.97 -18.94
C THR A 170 26.12 -13.02 -18.40
N LYS A 171 26.36 -12.50 -17.19
CA LYS A 171 27.71 -12.48 -16.58
C LYS A 171 28.13 -13.84 -16.03
N ASP A 172 27.17 -14.69 -15.65
CA ASP A 172 27.40 -15.96 -14.98
C ASP A 172 26.83 -17.14 -15.78
N ALA A 173 27.53 -18.26 -15.81
CA ALA A 173 27.12 -19.47 -16.54
C ALA A 173 25.90 -20.19 -15.94
N ASN A 174 25.51 -19.83 -14.71
CA ASN A 174 24.39 -20.43 -13.99
C ASN A 174 23.15 -19.50 -13.90
N ASP A 175 23.23 -18.31 -14.52
CA ASP A 175 22.11 -17.36 -14.53
C ASP A 175 21.09 -17.74 -15.62
N THR A 176 19.81 -17.56 -15.33
CA THR A 176 18.74 -17.70 -16.33
C THR A 176 18.97 -16.72 -17.49
N PRO A 177 18.78 -17.15 -18.76
CA PRO A 177 19.02 -16.30 -19.92
C PRO A 177 18.15 -15.05 -19.85
N LYS A 178 18.78 -13.87 -19.75
CA LYS A 178 18.08 -12.58 -19.69
C LYS A 178 17.71 -12.18 -21.12
N GLN A 179 16.43 -11.93 -21.37
CA GLN A 179 15.93 -11.45 -22.65
C GLN A 179 15.33 -10.06 -22.47
N LEU A 180 15.47 -9.19 -23.47
CA LEU A 180 14.88 -7.86 -23.41
C LEU A 180 13.35 -7.96 -23.48
N ALA A 181 12.66 -7.19 -22.64
CA ALA A 181 11.23 -6.97 -22.79
C ALA A 181 10.97 -5.93 -23.89
N GLN A 182 9.94 -6.16 -24.70
CA GLN A 182 9.47 -5.25 -25.74
C GLN A 182 7.97 -5.02 -25.58
N TRP A 183 7.52 -3.79 -25.82
CA TRP A 183 6.10 -3.45 -25.88
C TRP A 183 5.62 -3.64 -27.32
N VAL A 184 4.63 -4.52 -27.51
CA VAL A 184 4.09 -4.84 -28.84
C VAL A 184 2.60 -4.57 -28.84
N ASP A 185 2.15 -3.74 -29.77
CA ASP A 185 0.74 -3.51 -30.00
C ASP A 185 0.20 -4.48 -31.07
N PRO A 186 -1.02 -5.00 -30.91
CA PRO A 186 -1.61 -5.90 -31.89
C PRO A 186 -1.94 -5.15 -33.19
N PRO A 187 -1.80 -5.80 -34.36
CA PRO A 187 -2.02 -5.19 -35.67
C PRO A 187 -3.52 -5.10 -36.01
N LEU A 188 -4.34 -4.52 -35.13
CA LEU A 188 -5.80 -4.44 -35.30
C LEU A 188 -6.23 -3.34 -36.29
N ARG A 189 -5.30 -2.48 -36.72
CA ARG A 189 -5.51 -1.43 -37.71
C ARG A 189 -4.43 -1.51 -38.77
N ALA A 190 -4.83 -1.67 -40.03
CA ALA A 190 -3.93 -1.51 -41.16
C ALA A 190 -3.18 -0.18 -41.03
N PRO A 191 -1.87 -0.12 -41.30
CA PRO A 191 -1.18 1.16 -41.36
C PRO A 191 -1.90 2.01 -42.43
N GLU A 192 -2.43 3.17 -42.05
CA GLU A 192 -2.71 4.22 -43.03
C GLU A 192 -1.38 4.47 -43.73
N GLN A 193 -1.25 3.96 -44.96
CA GLN A 193 -0.12 4.30 -45.80
C GLN A 193 -0.13 5.82 -45.94
N PRO A 194 0.99 6.50 -45.66
CA PRO A 194 1.07 7.92 -45.91
C PRO A 194 0.78 8.12 -47.40
N ARG A 195 -0.35 8.79 -47.71
CA ARG A 195 -0.65 9.23 -49.07
C ARG A 195 0.42 10.24 -49.44
N LEU A 196 1.45 9.78 -50.14
CA LEU A 196 2.37 10.65 -50.85
C LEU A 196 1.52 11.44 -51.85
N SER A 197 1.33 12.72 -51.56
CA SER A 197 0.79 13.67 -52.51
C SER A 197 1.78 13.79 -53.67
N ALA A 198 1.28 13.54 -54.88
CA ALA A 198 1.99 13.80 -56.12
C ALA A 198 1.87 15.28 -56.52
#